data_AF-A0A7J8Y664-F1
#
_entry.id   AF-A0A7J8Y664-F1
#
_cell.length_a   1.000
_cell.length_b   1.000
_cell.length_c   1.000
_cell.angle_alpha   90.00
_cell.angle_beta   90.00
_cell.angle_gamma   90.00
#
_symmetry.space_group_name_H-M   'P 1'
#
loop_
_entity.id
_entity.type
_entity.pdbx_description
1 polymer ?
#
loop_
_entity_poly.entity_id
_entity_poly.type
_entity_poly.pdbx_seq_one_letter_code
_entity_poly.pdbx_strand_id
1 'polypeptide(L)'
;MITEAEKLVANGPQQMNNLCLGGFASKNCLSTYKFGKKVAKMLQAINDLISKGVFDKVAESQPAASVVVRPEERPIALQPTIEKVWNCIVDKDVGIIGLYGLGGVGKTTLL
;
A
#
# COMPACT_ATOMS: atom_id res chain seq x y z
N MET A 1 -16.77 12.84 -14.40
CA MET A 1 -16.47 11.40 -14.59
C MET A 1 -16.50 10.67 -13.25
N ILE A 2 -15.67 11.06 -12.29
CA ILE A 2 -15.61 10.45 -10.93
C ILE A 2 -17.01 10.36 -10.28
N THR A 3 -17.74 11.47 -10.18
CA THR A 3 -19.09 11.50 -9.58
C THR A 3 -20.11 10.61 -10.28
N GLU A 4 -19.99 10.42 -11.61
CA GLU A 4 -20.89 9.52 -12.35
C GLU A 4 -20.52 8.05 -12.12
N ALA A 5 -19.23 7.74 -11.95
CA ALA A 5 -18.78 6.40 -11.58
C ALA A 5 -19.24 6.05 -10.16
N GLU A 6 -19.10 6.98 -9.22
CA GLU A 6 -19.58 6.82 -7.84
C GLU A 6 -21.09 6.55 -7.78
N LYS A 7 -21.89 7.31 -8.55
CA LYS A 7 -23.32 7.04 -8.68
C LYS A 7 -23.61 5.66 -9.26
N LEU A 8 -22.84 5.19 -10.25
CA LEU A 8 -23.02 3.84 -10.80
C LEU A 8 -22.72 2.76 -9.75
N VAL A 9 -21.66 2.94 -8.97
CA VAL A 9 -21.31 2.03 -7.85
C VAL A 9 -22.41 2.03 -6.80
N ALA A 10 -22.90 3.20 -6.39
CA ALA A 10 -23.98 3.34 -5.42
C ALA A 10 -25.29 2.68 -5.88
N ASN A 11 -25.57 2.69 -7.19
CA ASN A 11 -26.76 2.05 -7.77
C ASN A 11 -26.60 0.53 -8.00
N GLY A 12 -25.40 -0.02 -7.85
CA GLY A 12 -25.10 -1.44 -8.07
C GLY A 12 -25.97 -2.40 -7.23
N PRO A 13 -26.09 -2.20 -5.90
CA PRO A 13 -26.91 -3.06 -5.05
C PRO A 13 -28.38 -3.09 -5.47
N GLN A 14 -28.95 -1.94 -5.87
CA GLN A 14 -30.32 -1.86 -6.36
C GLN A 14 -30.51 -2.66 -7.66
N GLN A 15 -29.52 -2.63 -8.56
CA GLN A 15 -29.54 -3.43 -9.79
C GLN A 15 -29.39 -4.93 -9.51
N MET A 16 -28.60 -5.30 -8.51
CA MET A 16 -28.44 -6.70 -8.10
C MET A 16 -29.74 -7.26 -7.50
N ASN A 17 -30.50 -6.45 -6.77
CA ASN A 17 -31.83 -6.81 -6.27
C ASN A 17 -32.89 -7.02 -7.37
N ASN A 18 -32.64 -6.48 -8.57
CA ASN A 18 -33.46 -6.71 -9.75
C ASN A 18 -33.15 -8.05 -10.44
N LEU A 19 -32.04 -8.72 -10.10
CA LEU A 19 -31.72 -10.03 -10.62
C LEU A 19 -32.58 -11.12 -9.94
N CYS A 20 -32.79 -12.22 -10.66
CA CYS A 20 -33.49 -13.41 -10.19
C CYS A 20 -32.78 -14.67 -10.73
N LEU A 21 -33.25 -15.85 -10.31
CA LEU A 21 -32.70 -17.14 -10.73
C LEU A 21 -31.17 -17.22 -10.51
N GLY A 22 -30.69 -16.80 -9.34
CA GLY A 22 -29.25 -16.82 -9.02
C GLY A 22 -28.39 -15.87 -9.86
N GLY A 23 -28.99 -14.89 -10.54
CA GLY A 23 -28.27 -13.91 -11.37
C GLY A 23 -28.42 -14.12 -12.88
N PHE A 24 -29.08 -15.20 -13.32
CA PHE A 24 -29.24 -15.52 -14.75
C PHE A 24 -30.32 -14.70 -15.45
N ALA A 25 -31.29 -14.17 -14.71
CA ALA A 25 -32.37 -13.37 -15.28
C ALA A 25 -32.55 -12.07 -14.48
N SER A 26 -33.16 -11.07 -15.12
CA SER A 26 -33.54 -9.82 -14.47
C SER A 26 -35.05 -9.65 -14.52
N LYS A 27 -35.63 -9.13 -13.43
CA LYS A 27 -37.03 -8.70 -13.36
C LYS A 27 -37.32 -7.58 -14.37
N ASN A 28 -36.29 -6.81 -14.75
CA ASN A 28 -36.39 -5.72 -15.72
C ASN A 28 -35.23 -5.78 -16.72
N CYS A 29 -35.26 -6.73 -17.66
CA CYS A 29 -34.18 -6.99 -18.61
C CYS A 29 -33.65 -5.74 -19.33
N LEU A 30 -34.54 -4.86 -19.81
CA LEU A 30 -34.15 -3.67 -20.57
C LEU A 30 -33.41 -2.64 -19.69
N SER A 31 -33.83 -2.43 -18.45
CA SER A 31 -33.20 -1.44 -17.57
C SER A 31 -31.85 -1.95 -17.06
N THR A 32 -31.75 -3.24 -16.73
CA THR A 32 -30.48 -3.88 -16.36
C THR A 32 -29.48 -3.84 -17.51
N TYR A 33 -29.92 -4.11 -18.75
CA TYR A 33 -29.06 -3.98 -19.93
C TYR A 33 -28.58 -2.53 -20.14
N LYS A 34 -29.48 -1.54 -20.05
CA LYS A 34 -29.10 -0.11 -20.16
C LYS A 34 -28.09 0.30 -19.10
N PHE A 35 -28.28 -0.18 -17.86
CA PHE A 35 -27.36 0.07 -16.76
C PHE A 35 -25.99 -0.57 -17.01
N GLY A 36 -25.96 -1.87 -17.36
CA GLY A 36 -24.72 -2.58 -17.68
C GLY A 36 -23.97 -1.93 -18.84
N LYS A 37 -24.67 -1.47 -19.88
CA LYS A 37 -24.07 -0.70 -20.98
C LYS A 37 -23.47 0.63 -20.52
N LYS A 38 -24.12 1.33 -19.57
CA LYS A 38 -23.56 2.57 -18.98
C LYS A 38 -22.29 2.27 -18.18
N VAL A 39 -22.29 1.19 -17.39
CA VAL A 39 -21.11 0.74 -16.63
C VAL A 39 -19.96 0.38 -17.58
N ALA A 40 -20.20 -0.42 -18.62
CA ALA A 40 -19.17 -0.84 -19.57
C ALA A 40 -18.52 0.37 -20.28
N LYS A 41 -19.33 1.33 -20.74
CA LYS A 41 -18.82 2.57 -21.36
C LYS A 41 -17.99 3.39 -20.38
N MET A 42 -18.43 3.49 -19.13
CA MET A 42 -17.72 4.24 -18.10
C MET A 42 -16.37 3.61 -17.78
N LEU A 43 -16.34 2.29 -17.64
CA LEU A 43 -15.13 1.51 -17.41
C LEU A 43 -14.12 1.71 -18.54
N GLN A 44 -14.57 1.62 -19.80
CA GLN A 44 -13.74 1.87 -20.96
C GLN A 44 -13.13 3.27 -20.92
N ALA A 45 -13.94 4.29 -20.67
CA ALA A 45 -13.47 5.67 -20.64
C ALA A 45 -12.48 5.92 -19.47
N ILE A 46 -12.65 5.26 -18.33
CA ILE A 46 -11.67 5.32 -17.21
C ILE A 46 -10.36 4.65 -17.62
N ASN A 47 -10.40 3.47 -18.25
CA ASN A 47 -9.20 2.78 -18.73
C ASN A 47 -8.45 3.60 -19.79
N ASP A 48 -9.18 4.25 -20.70
CA ASP A 48 -8.58 5.16 -21.69
C ASP A 48 -7.90 6.36 -21.03
N LEU A 49 -8.44 6.86 -19.91
CA LEU A 49 -7.83 7.94 -19.15
C LEU A 49 -6.58 7.47 -18.40
N ILE A 50 -6.63 6.28 -17.80
CA ILE A 50 -5.49 5.66 -17.11
C ILE A 50 -4.35 5.39 -18.09
N SER A 51 -4.65 4.89 -19.29
CA SER A 51 -3.62 4.59 -20.30
C SER A 51 -2.96 5.84 -20.89
N LYS A 52 -3.66 6.98 -20.90
CA LYS A 52 -3.14 8.26 -21.40
C LYS A 52 -2.45 9.11 -20.33
N GLY A 53 -2.76 8.87 -19.05
CA GLY A 53 -2.17 9.62 -17.96
C GLY A 53 -0.74 9.17 -17.64
N VAL A 54 0.12 10.13 -17.31
CA VAL A 54 1.46 9.86 -16.77
C VAL A 54 1.34 9.90 -15.24
N PHE A 55 1.44 8.73 -14.61
CA PHE A 55 1.25 8.55 -13.16
C PHE A 55 2.55 8.20 -12.43
N ASP A 56 3.71 8.47 -13.02
CA ASP A 56 5.02 8.11 -12.45
C ASP A 56 5.27 8.74 -11.07
N LYS A 57 4.70 9.93 -10.82
CA LYS A 57 4.77 10.61 -9.52
C LYS A 57 3.45 11.35 -9.25
N VAL A 58 2.54 10.71 -8.53
CA VAL A 58 1.22 11.28 -8.16
C VAL A 58 1.27 12.08 -6.86
N ALA A 59 2.33 11.90 -6.08
CA ALA A 59 2.61 12.66 -4.87
C ALA A 59 4.12 12.74 -4.63
N GLU A 60 4.56 13.81 -3.96
CA GLU A 60 5.92 13.91 -3.47
C GLU A 60 6.03 13.26 -2.10
N SER A 61 7.09 12.47 -1.90
CA SER A 61 7.47 11.99 -0.57
C SER A 61 7.80 13.21 0.30
N GLN A 62 7.28 13.25 1.53
CA GLN A 62 7.71 14.28 2.46
C GLN A 62 9.23 14.20 2.65
N PRO A 63 9.94 15.34 2.69
CA PRO A 63 11.35 15.33 3.03
C PRO A 63 11.53 14.68 4.40
N ALA A 64 12.54 13.81 4.51
CA ALA A 64 12.90 13.20 5.78
C ALA A 64 13.09 14.31 6.83
N ALA A 65 12.54 14.10 8.02
CA ALA A 65 12.74 15.03 9.13
C ALA A 65 14.25 15.27 9.32
N SER A 66 14.64 16.49 9.66
CA SER A 66 16.03 16.81 9.96
C SER A 66 16.48 15.97 11.16
N VAL A 67 17.33 14.97 10.91
CA VAL A 67 17.96 14.16 11.96
C VAL A 67 19.40 14.62 12.09
N VAL A 68 19.78 15.06 13.30
CA VAL A 68 21.19 15.31 13.62
C VAL A 68 21.89 13.96 13.76
N VAL A 69 22.91 13.73 12.96
CA VAL A 69 23.77 12.55 13.09
C VAL A 69 24.48 12.63 14.44
N ARG A 70 24.30 11.62 15.28
CA ARG A 70 25.00 11.50 16.57
C ARG A 70 26.47 11.15 16.29
N PRO A 71 27.44 11.76 17.00
CA PRO A 71 28.84 11.40 16.86
C PRO A 71 29.06 9.91 17.15
N GLU A 72 29.74 9.20 16.25
CA GLU A 72 30.08 7.79 16.42
C GLU A 72 31.35 7.64 17.25
N GLU A 73 31.22 7.14 18.48
CA GLU A 73 32.36 6.62 19.25
C GLU A 73 32.49 5.12 18.99
N ARG A 74 33.55 4.69 18.30
CA ARG A 74 33.75 3.26 18.00
C ARG A 74 34.23 2.50 19.23
N PRO A 75 33.47 1.54 19.75
CA PRO A 75 33.90 0.74 20.90
C PRO A 75 34.84 -0.38 20.43
N ILE A 76 36.15 -0.19 20.60
CA ILE A 76 37.17 -1.17 20.18
C ILE A 76 37.01 -2.52 20.91
N ALA A 77 36.51 -2.49 22.16
CA ALA A 77 36.33 -3.70 22.98
C ALA A 77 35.14 -4.58 22.56
N LEU A 78 34.29 -4.16 21.61
CA LEU A 78 33.04 -4.86 21.24
C LEU A 78 33.03 -5.38 19.80
N GLN A 79 34.18 -5.44 19.12
CA GLN A 79 34.27 -5.85 17.71
C GLN A 79 33.56 -7.18 17.37
N PRO A 80 33.68 -8.26 18.17
CA PRO A 80 32.98 -9.51 17.88
C PRO A 80 31.45 -9.38 17.94
N THR A 81 30.93 -8.45 18.75
CA THR A 81 29.49 -8.17 18.84
C THR A 81 29.05 -7.30 17.68
N ILE A 82 29.87 -6.34 17.26
CA ILE A 82 29.63 -5.49 16.09
C ILE A 82 29.50 -6.34 14.82
N GLU A 83 30.42 -7.28 14.60
CA GLU A 83 30.36 -8.18 13.43
C GLU A 83 29.08 -9.03 13.41
N LYS A 84 28.64 -9.55 14.56
CA LYS A 84 27.39 -10.29 14.67
C LYS A 84 26.17 -9.43 14.33
N VAL A 85 26.10 -8.22 14.87
CA VAL A 85 25.01 -7.28 14.58
C VAL A 85 25.03 -6.87 13.11
N TRP A 86 26.21 -6.63 12.54
CA TRP A 86 26.37 -6.29 11.13
C TRP A 86 25.83 -7.39 10.20
N ASN A 87 26.16 -8.65 10.50
CA ASN A 87 25.62 -9.79 9.74
C ASN A 87 24.09 -9.86 9.80
N CYS A 88 23.48 -9.51 10.95
CA CYS A 88 22.03 -9.43 11.07
C CYS A 88 21.41 -8.25 10.33
N ILE A 89 22.12 -7.12 10.19
CA ILE A 89 21.64 -5.93 9.46
C ILE A 89 21.64 -6.18 7.95
N VAL A 90 22.66 -6.87 7.44
CA VAL A 90 22.79 -7.17 6.00
C VAL A 90 21.79 -8.25 5.56
N ASP A 91 21.28 -9.05 6.50
CA ASP A 91 20.26 -10.06 6.24
C ASP A 91 18.89 -9.43 5.93
N LYS A 92 18.36 -9.72 4.75
CA LYS A 92 17.08 -9.17 4.27
C LYS A 92 15.85 -9.80 4.93
N ASP A 93 16.03 -10.94 5.60
CA ASP A 93 14.95 -11.67 6.25
C ASP A 93 14.74 -11.24 7.72
N VAL A 94 15.58 -10.32 8.24
CA VAL A 94 15.51 -9.80 9.61
C VAL A 94 14.82 -8.44 9.64
N GLY A 95 13.72 -8.33 10.38
CA GLY A 95 12.97 -7.07 10.55
C GLY A 95 13.37 -6.23 11.77
N ILE A 96 13.73 -6.86 12.90
CA ILE A 96 14.03 -6.18 14.18
C ILE A 96 15.20 -6.90 14.88
N ILE A 97 16.18 -6.13 15.38
CA ILE A 97 17.32 -6.65 16.16
C ILE A 97 17.19 -6.20 17.62
N GLY A 98 17.14 -7.16 18.55
CA GLY A 98 17.10 -6.90 19.99
C GLY A 98 18.45 -7.20 20.65
N LEU A 99 19.02 -6.23 21.37
CA LEU A 99 20.22 -6.40 22.20
C LEU A 99 19.84 -6.54 23.67
N TYR A 100 20.23 -7.64 24.33
CA TYR A 100 19.92 -7.92 25.73
C TYR A 100 21.16 -8.34 26.53
N GLY A 101 21.11 -8.22 27.86
CA GLY A 101 22.23 -8.55 28.76
C GLY A 101 22.24 -7.70 30.03
N LEU A 102 23.17 -7.99 30.94
CA LEU A 102 23.33 -7.30 32.23
C LEU A 102 23.55 -5.78 32.05
N GLY A 103 23.30 -4.99 33.11
CA GLY A 103 23.60 -3.56 33.12
C GLY A 103 25.11 -3.30 32.93
N GLY A 104 25.48 -2.23 32.21
CA GLY A 104 26.89 -1.82 32.05
C GLY A 104 27.70 -2.56 30.98
N VAL A 105 27.16 -3.58 30.31
CA VAL A 105 27.88 -4.36 29.28
C VAL A 105 28.03 -3.66 27.90
N GLY A 106 27.59 -2.41 27.77
CA GLY A 106 27.79 -1.60 26.55
C GLY A 106 26.74 -1.76 25.44
N LYS A 107 25.53 -2.26 25.73
CA LYS A 107 24.44 -2.38 24.72
C LYS A 107 24.10 -1.05 24.03
N THR A 108 23.95 0.02 24.82
CA THR A 108 23.69 1.38 24.32
C THR A 108 24.93 2.01 23.68
N THR A 109 26.13 1.52 24.03
CA THR A 109 27.40 1.99 23.46
C THR A 109 27.62 1.42 22.06
N LEU A 110 26.94 0.32 21.70
CA LEU A 110 26.97 -0.26 20.36
C LEU A 110 26.06 0.50 19.36
N LEU A 111 25.17 1.38 19.85
CA LEU A 111 24.19 2.16 19.09
C LEU A 111 24.56 3.65 19.05
#